data_AF-A0A8J8TDA8-F1
#
_entry.id   AF-A0A8J8TDA8-F1
#
_cell.length_a   1.000
_cell.length_b   1.000
_cell.length_c   1.000
_cell.angle_alpha   90.00
_cell.angle_beta   90.00
_cell.angle_gamma   90.00
#
_symmetry.space_group_name_H-M   'P 1'
#
loop_
_entity.id
_entity.type
_entity.pdbx_description
1 polymer ?
#
loop_
_entity_poly.entity_id
_entity_poly.type
_entity_poly.pdbx_seq_one_letter_code
_entity_poly.pdbx_strand_id
1 'polypeptide(L)'
;MYQVTGTSQTVTYNGSEQSVSGFTTSTLPDGVTISLKNGSTAEAKGTNVGTYKMNLTADAFEAVSNNYNVTLTVVDGVLTISKADTTVTVTGWSIDNF
;
A
#
# COMPACT_ATOMS: atom_id res chain seq x y z
N MET A 1 22.35 6.02 7.16
CA MET A 1 20.89 6.23 7.05
C MET A 1 20.36 5.21 6.07
N TYR A 2 19.34 4.44 6.44
CA TYR A 2 18.71 3.44 5.57
C TYR A 2 17.26 3.82 5.32
N GLN A 3 16.74 3.39 4.18
CA GLN A 3 15.37 3.67 3.79
C GLN A 3 14.51 2.43 3.95
N VAL A 4 13.31 2.63 4.49
CA VAL A 4 12.22 1.67 4.45
C VAL A 4 11.12 2.23 3.55
N THR A 5 10.61 1.42 2.64
CA THR A 5 9.53 1.81 1.72
C THR A 5 8.38 0.83 1.82
N GLY A 6 7.22 1.30 2.29
CA GLY A 6 5.99 0.52 2.30
C GLY A 6 5.53 0.19 0.88
N THR A 7 5.01 -1.02 0.67
CA THR A 7 4.50 -1.43 -0.64
C THR A 7 3.33 -0.55 -1.05
N SER A 8 3.31 -0.10 -2.31
CA SER A 8 2.20 0.64 -2.86
C SER A 8 1.59 -0.10 -4.04
N GLN A 9 0.26 -0.09 -4.14
CA GLN A 9 -0.48 -0.77 -5.21
C GLN A 9 -1.68 0.07 -5.64
N THR A 10 -1.96 0.06 -6.94
CA THR A 10 -3.24 0.55 -7.48
C THR A 10 -4.02 -0.62 -8.05
N VAL A 11 -5.30 -0.67 -7.69
CA VAL A 11 -6.25 -1.72 -8.08
C VAL A 11 -7.55 -1.08 -8.57
N THR A 12 -8.39 -1.85 -9.26
CA THR A 12 -9.71 -1.40 -9.71
C THR A 12 -10.77 -1.84 -8.70
N TYR A 13 -11.74 -0.97 -8.43
CA TYR A 13 -12.89 -1.30 -7.58
C TYR A 13 -13.63 -2.53 -8.11
N ASN A 14 -13.75 -3.55 -7.26
CA ASN A 14 -14.37 -4.84 -7.59
C ASN A 14 -15.53 -5.22 -6.64
N GLY A 15 -15.92 -4.33 -5.73
CA GLY A 15 -16.98 -4.57 -4.73
C GLY A 15 -16.56 -5.33 -3.47
N SER A 16 -15.29 -5.74 -3.34
CA SER A 16 -14.76 -6.47 -2.18
C SER A 16 -13.67 -5.68 -1.46
N GLU A 17 -13.36 -6.05 -0.21
CA GLU A 17 -12.17 -5.52 0.49
C GLU A 17 -10.90 -5.93 -0.28
N GLN A 18 -9.99 -4.97 -0.46
CA GLN A 18 -8.69 -5.14 -1.08
C GLN A 18 -7.61 -4.71 -0.09
N SER A 19 -6.42 -5.30 -0.20
CA SER A 19 -5.30 -4.98 0.67
C SER A 19 -3.98 -5.00 -0.08
N VAL A 20 -3.02 -4.23 0.44
CA VAL A 20 -1.61 -4.30 0.08
C VAL A 20 -0.81 -4.36 1.36
N SER A 21 0.24 -5.18 1.38
CA SER A 21 1.08 -5.37 2.57
C SER A 21 2.56 -5.46 2.24
N GLY A 22 3.37 -5.32 3.29
CA GLY A 22 4.81 -5.44 3.24
C GLY A 22 5.54 -4.12 3.05
N PHE A 23 6.86 -4.22 3.11
CA PHE A 23 7.79 -3.12 2.90
C PHE A 23 9.10 -3.67 2.34
N THR A 24 9.91 -2.78 1.79
CA THR A 24 11.27 -3.07 1.33
C THR A 24 12.27 -2.18 2.06
N THR A 25 13.53 -2.57 2.06
CA THR A 25 14.63 -1.78 2.60
C THR A 25 15.65 -1.46 1.52
N SER A 26 16.35 -0.33 1.67
CA SER A 26 17.62 -0.13 0.97
C SER A 26 18.61 -1.24 1.35
N THR A 27 19.60 -1.52 0.50
CA THR A 27 20.65 -2.51 0.79
C THR A 27 21.25 -2.28 2.18
N LEU A 28 21.15 -3.29 3.03
CA LEU A 28 21.69 -3.28 4.38
C LEU A 28 23.06 -3.96 4.36
N PRO A 29 24.06 -3.44 5.11
CA PRO A 29 25.31 -4.15 5.32
C PRO A 29 25.12 -5.35 6.25
N ASP A 30 26.13 -6.20 6.29
CA ASP A 30 26.14 -7.39 7.14
C ASP A 30 25.94 -7.03 8.62
N GLY A 31 25.08 -7.80 9.29
CA GLY A 31 24.79 -7.63 10.71
C GLY A 31 23.80 -6.51 11.04
N VAL A 32 23.16 -5.89 10.04
CA VAL A 32 22.01 -5.00 10.25
C VAL A 32 20.72 -5.69 9.83
N THR A 33 19.73 -5.66 10.71
CA THR A 33 18.36 -6.08 10.40
C THR A 33 17.38 -4.95 10.69
N ILE A 34 16.32 -4.88 9.90
CA ILE A 34 15.20 -3.97 10.11
C ILE A 34 13.92 -4.81 10.08
N SER A 35 13.10 -4.67 11.11
CA SER A 35 11.81 -5.35 11.25
C SER A 35 10.74 -4.39 11.75
N LEU A 36 9.47 -4.77 11.58
CA LEU A 36 8.37 -4.09 12.27
C LEU A 36 8.42 -4.42 13.76
N LYS A 37 8.17 -3.42 14.60
CA LYS A 37 7.94 -3.64 16.03
C LYS A 37 6.67 -4.44 16.25
N ASN A 38 6.61 -5.11 17.41
CA ASN A 38 5.38 -5.74 17.87
C ASN A 38 4.22 -4.73 17.90
N GLY A 39 3.05 -5.14 17.40
CA GLY A 39 1.86 -4.29 17.28
C GLY A 39 1.86 -3.33 16.09
N SER A 40 2.96 -3.22 15.34
CA SER A 40 2.99 -2.47 14.08
C SER A 40 2.61 -3.35 12.90
N THR A 41 2.02 -2.77 11.86
CA THR A 41 1.62 -3.49 10.65
C THR A 41 1.88 -2.63 9.42
N ALA A 42 2.55 -3.21 8.41
CA ALA A 42 2.71 -2.61 7.09
C ALA A 42 1.59 -3.12 6.17
N GLU A 43 0.37 -2.63 6.38
CA GLU A 43 -0.80 -3.03 5.59
C GLU A 43 -1.76 -1.85 5.44
N ALA A 44 -2.33 -1.70 4.24
CA ALA A 44 -3.45 -0.80 3.98
C ALA A 44 -4.61 -1.62 3.39
N LYS A 45 -5.83 -1.33 3.85
CA LYS A 45 -7.06 -1.99 3.41
C LYS A 45 -8.12 -0.98 3.01
N GLY A 46 -8.93 -1.34 2.03
CA GLY A 46 -10.06 -0.53 1.60
C GLY A 46 -11.03 -1.32 0.73
N THR A 47 -12.28 -0.88 0.70
CA THR A 47 -13.31 -1.44 -0.19
C THR A 47 -13.70 -0.44 -1.27
N ASN A 48 -13.88 0.83 -0.89
CA ASN A 48 -14.40 1.86 -1.79
C ASN A 48 -13.28 2.52 -2.60
N VAL A 49 -13.66 3.23 -3.66
CA VAL A 49 -12.73 4.08 -4.41
C VAL A 49 -12.09 5.10 -3.46
N GLY A 50 -10.77 5.19 -3.48
CA GLY A 50 -10.01 6.07 -2.60
C GLY A 50 -8.55 5.66 -2.45
N THR A 51 -7.84 6.39 -1.59
CA THR A 51 -6.45 6.12 -1.23
C THR A 51 -6.38 5.80 0.26
N TYR A 52 -5.76 4.67 0.58
CA TYR A 52 -5.60 4.14 1.93
C TYR A 52 -4.11 4.03 2.24
N LYS A 53 -3.67 4.79 3.25
CA LYS A 53 -2.27 4.80 3.70
C LYS A 53 -2.02 3.69 4.70
N MET A 54 -0.81 3.12 4.70
CA MET A 54 -0.38 2.23 5.79
C MET A 54 -0.09 3.03 7.08
N ASN A 55 0.25 4.32 6.95
CA ASN A 55 0.67 5.19 8.06
C ASN A 55 1.98 4.72 8.72
N LEU A 56 2.89 4.17 7.92
CA LEU A 56 4.21 3.77 8.39
C LEU A 56 5.03 5.02 8.74
N THR A 57 5.64 4.96 9.93
CA THR A 57 6.60 5.94 10.41
C THR A 57 7.85 5.22 10.90
N ALA A 58 8.94 5.95 11.16
CA ALA A 58 10.16 5.35 11.71
C ALA A 58 9.90 4.61 13.04
N ASP A 59 8.92 5.06 13.82
CA ASP A 59 8.57 4.45 15.10
C ASP A 59 7.97 3.05 14.97
N ALA A 60 7.41 2.70 13.81
CA ALA A 60 6.87 1.36 13.53
C ALA A 60 7.97 0.30 13.34
N PHE A 61 9.23 0.71 13.22
CA PHE A 61 10.35 -0.18 12.93
C PHE A 61 11.36 -0.21 14.07
N GLU A 62 12.02 -1.36 14.18
CA GLU A 62 13.23 -1.56 14.96
C GLU A 62 14.37 -1.88 14.00
N ALA A 63 15.57 -1.38 14.34
CA ALA A 63 16.79 -1.70 13.64
C ALA A 63 17.77 -2.29 14.63
N VAL A 64 18.25 -3.50 14.38
CA VAL A 64 19.27 -4.16 15.19
C VAL A 64 20.59 -4.09 14.45
N SER A 65 21.63 -3.65 15.15
CA SER A 65 23.01 -3.57 14.65
C SER A 65 23.97 -3.81 15.81
N ASN A 66 25.05 -4.55 15.57
CA ASN A 66 26.00 -4.89 16.62
C ASN A 66 26.93 -3.74 17.00
N ASN A 67 27.16 -2.78 16.09
CA ASN A 67 28.31 -1.88 16.18
C ASN A 67 27.97 -0.39 16.07
N TYR A 68 26.75 -0.02 15.71
CA TYR A 68 26.38 1.39 15.50
C TYR A 68 24.88 1.64 15.55
N ASN A 69 24.52 2.88 15.85
CA ASN A 69 23.14 3.36 15.78
C ASN A 69 22.70 3.51 14.33
N VAL A 70 21.52 3.00 14.03
CA VAL A 70 20.89 3.04 12.71
C VAL A 70 19.83 4.14 12.68
N THR A 71 19.92 5.05 11.71
CA THR A 71 18.87 6.03 11.41
C THR A 71 18.05 5.56 10.22
N LEU A 72 16.72 5.58 10.37
CA LEU A 72 15.76 5.19 9.34
C LEU A 72 15.04 6.40 8.75
N THR A 73 14.84 6.37 7.44
CA THR A 73 13.87 7.22 6.73
C THR A 73 12.77 6.31 6.19
N VAL A 74 11.52 6.67 6.42
CA VAL A 74 10.37 5.87 6.00
C VAL A 74 9.60 6.59 4.91
N VAL A 75 9.39 5.88 3.80
CA VAL A 75 8.43 6.23 2.75
C VAL A 75 7.23 5.33 2.93
N ASP A 76 6.06 5.93 3.15
CA ASP A 76 4.84 5.18 3.42
C ASP A 76 4.34 4.41 2.18
N GLY A 77 3.63 3.32 2.43
CA GLY A 77 2.94 2.54 1.40
C GLY A 77 1.48 2.98 1.26
N VAL A 78 0.92 2.82 0.05
CA VAL A 78 -0.47 3.18 -0.22
C VAL A 78 -1.20 2.13 -1.06
N LEU A 79 -2.43 1.82 -0.68
CA LEU A 79 -3.40 1.18 -1.55
C LEU A 79 -4.25 2.27 -2.21
N THR A 80 -4.32 2.27 -3.54
CA THR A 80 -5.25 3.12 -4.29
C THR A 80 -6.27 2.26 -5.01
N ILE A 81 -7.55 2.46 -4.72
CA ILE A 81 -8.66 1.79 -5.39
C ILE A 81 -9.27 2.79 -6.38
N SER A 82 -9.05 2.52 -7.66
CA SER A 82 -9.56 3.31 -8.79
C SER A 82 -10.99 2.92 -9.15
N LYS A 83 -11.72 3.82 -9.83
CA LYS A 83 -13.06 3.51 -10.35
C LYS A 83 -12.96 2.40 -11.39
N ALA A 84 -13.96 1.52 -11.44
CA ALA A 84 -14.16 0.64 -12.57
C ALA A 84 -14.64 1.46 -13.78
N ASP A 85 -14.11 1.16 -14.96
CA ASP A 85 -14.62 1.74 -16.20
C ASP A 85 -16.00 1.16 -16.49
N THR A 86 -17.02 2.02 -16.54
CA THR A 86 -18.38 1.63 -16.91
C THR A 86 -18.75 2.26 -18.25
N THR A 87 -18.57 1.51 -19.34
CA THR A 87 -19.23 1.84 -20.60
C THR A 87 -20.61 1.20 -20.61
N VAL A 88 -21.66 2.00 -20.47
CA VAL A 88 -23.05 1.56 -20.71
C VAL A 88 -23.42 1.97 -22.13
N THR A 89 -23.39 1.02 -23.07
CA THR A 89 -23.94 1.22 -24.41
C THR A 89 -25.44 0.97 -24.36
N VAL A 90 -26.22 2.05 -24.37
CA VAL A 90 -27.67 1.98 -24.60
C VAL A 90 -27.88 1.82 -26.10
N THR A 91 -28.18 0.61 -26.57
CA THR A 91 -28.76 0.43 -27.90
C THR A 91 -30.23 0.84 -27.81
N GLY A 92 -30.53 2.04 -28.31
CA GLY A 92 -31.91 2.53 -28.38
C GLY A 92 -32.79 1.52 -29.12
N TRP A 93 -33.86 1.06 -28.47
CA TRP A 93 -34.91 0.29 -29.13
C TRP A 93 -35.75 1.25 -29.97
N SER A 94 -35.77 1.03 -31.29
CA SER A 94 -36.77 1.67 -32.16
C SER A 94 -38.15 1.14 -31.75
N ILE A 95 -39.04 2.05 -31.33
CA ILE A 95 -40.48 1.76 -31.30
C ILE A 95 -40.99 2.03 -32.70
N ASP A 96 -41.28 0.98 -33.45
CA ASP A 96 -42.08 1.10 -34.67
C ASP A 96 -43.52 1.41 -34.23
N ASN A 97 -43.96 2.66 -34.42
CA ASN A 97 -45.36 3.03 -34.23
C ASN A 97 -46.18 2.57 -35.46
N PHE A 98 -47.25 1.85 -35.16
CA PHE A 98 -48.29 1.34 -36.06
C PHE A 98 -48.97 2.41 -36.93
#